data_AF-A0A961LW28-F1
#
_entry.id   AF-A0A961LW28-F1
#
_cell.length_a   1.000
_cell.length_b   1.000
_cell.length_c   1.000
_cell.angle_alpha   90.00
_cell.angle_beta   90.00
_cell.angle_gamma   90.00
#
_symmetry.space_group_name_H-M   'P 1'
#
loop_
_entity.id
_entity.type
_entity.pdbx_description
1 polymer ?
#
loop_
_entity_poly.entity_id
_entity_poly.type
_entity_poly.pdbx_seq_one_letter_code
_entity_poly.pdbx_strand_id
1 'polypeptide(L)'
;MPALPRILSAAAFSLCTLSPALAATEYRGGGFLTDFANCGTSGWAGSERILFIYAPAGLEGNSDTENRMTILAYSGAINYTFSYQPGQYPALGAWFNVRTTNVFSGGYQFDGVIMRLLDSDPREAAIGGATTFFLNFEIDNFEGFQNCTVRGRAVVALN
;
A
#
# COMPACT_ATOMS: atom_id res chain seq x y z
N MET A 1 -60.60 -39.87 -7.10
CA MET A 1 -60.59 -39.19 -5.78
C MET A 1 -60.58 -40.30 -4.73
N PRO A 2 -59.80 -40.26 -3.62
CA PRO A 2 -59.04 -39.18 -2.95
C PRO A 2 -57.52 -39.51 -2.87
N ALA A 3 -56.57 -38.80 -2.21
CA ALA A 3 -56.37 -37.44 -1.73
C ALA A 3 -54.84 -37.21 -1.62
N LEU A 4 -54.40 -35.96 -1.84
CA LEU A 4 -53.05 -35.47 -1.56
C LEU A 4 -52.81 -35.33 -0.04
N PRO A 5 -51.58 -35.54 0.44
CA PRO A 5 -51.07 -34.78 1.58
C PRO A 5 -50.00 -33.79 1.12
N ARG A 6 -50.26 -32.50 1.38
CA ARG A 6 -49.32 -31.40 1.38
C ARG A 6 -48.54 -31.41 2.70
N ILE A 7 -47.21 -31.42 2.66
CA ILE A 7 -46.33 -30.86 3.72
C ILE A 7 -45.09 -30.30 3.00
N LEU A 8 -45.04 -29.01 2.68
CA LEU A 8 -44.31 -27.98 3.46
C LEU A 8 -42.86 -28.39 3.76
N SER A 9 -41.93 -28.00 2.89
CA SER A 9 -40.54 -27.75 3.27
C SER A 9 -40.22 -26.29 3.01
N ALA A 10 -40.77 -25.44 3.88
CA ALA A 10 -40.14 -24.19 4.22
C ALA A 10 -38.90 -24.51 5.08
N ALA A 11 -37.93 -23.60 5.06
CA ALA A 11 -36.73 -23.57 5.90
C ALA A 11 -35.55 -24.46 5.47
N ALA A 12 -34.89 -24.03 4.40
CA ALA A 12 -33.42 -23.96 4.40
C ALA A 12 -32.97 -22.77 3.54
N PHE A 13 -33.52 -21.58 3.83
CA PHE A 13 -32.79 -20.34 3.57
C PHE A 13 -31.64 -20.34 4.59
N SER A 14 -30.64 -21.19 4.34
CA SER A 14 -29.34 -21.06 4.98
C SER A 14 -28.89 -19.66 4.67
N LEU A 15 -29.03 -18.80 5.68
CA LEU A 15 -28.35 -17.54 5.80
C LEU A 15 -26.88 -17.85 5.53
N CYS A 16 -26.47 -17.66 4.27
CA CYS A 16 -25.12 -17.22 3.99
C CYS A 16 -24.98 -15.93 4.80
N THR A 17 -24.53 -16.06 6.04
CA THR A 17 -23.84 -15.00 6.75
C THR A 17 -22.61 -14.73 5.91
N LEU A 18 -22.81 -13.98 4.83
CA LEU A 18 -21.79 -13.19 4.19
C LEU A 18 -21.31 -12.27 5.30
N SER A 19 -20.34 -12.75 6.09
CA SER A 19 -19.49 -11.82 6.82
C SER A 19 -19.02 -10.83 5.76
N PRO A 20 -19.37 -9.54 5.86
CA PRO A 20 -18.78 -8.58 4.95
C PRO A 20 -17.27 -8.80 5.10
N ALA A 21 -16.60 -9.14 4.00
CA ALA A 21 -15.16 -9.08 3.97
C ALA A 21 -14.85 -7.64 4.38
N LEU A 22 -14.36 -7.46 5.60
CA LEU A 22 -14.04 -6.14 6.15
C LEU A 22 -13.13 -5.47 5.13
N ALA A 23 -13.65 -4.43 4.49
CA ALA A 23 -12.91 -3.70 3.49
C ALA A 23 -11.69 -3.10 4.20
N ALA A 24 -10.49 -3.40 3.70
CA ALA A 24 -9.28 -2.82 4.23
C ALA A 24 -9.37 -1.29 4.18
N THR A 25 -9.04 -0.62 5.27
CA THR A 25 -8.97 0.84 5.31
C THR A 25 -7.73 1.29 4.55
N GLU A 26 -7.92 1.80 3.34
CA GLU A 26 -6.81 2.15 2.43
C GLU A 26 -6.86 3.62 2.02
N TYR A 27 -5.72 4.28 2.16
CA TYR A 27 -5.47 5.57 1.53
C TYR A 27 -4.98 5.31 0.11
N ARG A 28 -5.67 5.86 -0.87
CA ARG A 28 -5.35 5.64 -2.29
C ARG A 28 -5.08 6.95 -2.99
N GLY A 29 -4.17 6.91 -3.95
CA GLY A 29 -3.88 8.06 -4.78
C GLY A 29 -2.71 7.77 -5.71
N GLY A 30 -1.89 8.79 -5.93
CA GLY A 30 -0.81 8.69 -6.90
C GLY A 30 0.22 9.79 -6.73
N GLY A 31 1.22 9.74 -7.59
CA GLY A 31 2.36 10.63 -7.49
C GLY A 31 3.44 10.33 -8.50
N PHE A 32 4.67 10.68 -8.13
CA PHE A 32 5.83 10.53 -9.00
C PHE A 32 7.02 9.96 -8.24
N LEU A 33 7.79 9.12 -8.93
CA LEU A 33 9.16 8.80 -8.60
C LEU A 33 10.08 9.70 -9.45
N THR A 34 11.09 10.25 -8.80
CA THR A 34 11.98 11.29 -9.32
C THR A 34 13.38 11.12 -8.75
N ASP A 35 14.34 11.91 -9.22
CA ASP A 35 15.70 11.98 -8.68
C ASP A 35 16.41 10.60 -8.63
N PHE A 36 16.23 9.78 -9.67
CA PHE A 36 16.86 8.46 -9.77
C PHE A 36 18.39 8.60 -9.81
N ALA A 37 19.06 8.17 -8.73
CA ALA A 37 20.51 8.15 -8.60
C ALA A 37 21.04 6.73 -8.77
N ASN A 38 21.99 6.55 -9.70
CA ASN A 38 22.60 5.25 -10.04
C ASN A 38 21.63 4.15 -10.50
N CYS A 39 20.44 4.51 -10.98
CA CYS A 39 19.44 3.54 -11.45
C CYS A 39 19.44 3.33 -12.98
N GLY A 40 20.26 4.08 -13.72
CA GLY A 40 20.20 4.13 -15.18
C GLY A 40 20.53 2.79 -15.86
N THR A 41 21.40 1.97 -15.27
CA THR A 41 21.71 0.61 -15.77
C THR A 41 20.51 -0.34 -15.67
N SER A 42 19.56 -0.02 -14.81
CA SER A 42 18.32 -0.77 -14.62
C SER A 42 17.15 -0.19 -15.43
N GLY A 43 17.42 0.83 -16.27
CA GLY A 43 16.42 1.46 -17.13
C GLY A 43 15.59 2.56 -16.46
N TRP A 44 15.86 2.89 -15.20
CA TRP A 44 15.14 3.92 -14.46
C TRP A 44 15.81 5.28 -14.61
N ALA A 45 15.04 6.28 -15.05
CA ALA A 45 15.49 7.66 -15.20
C ALA A 45 14.30 8.63 -15.24
N GLY A 46 14.59 9.93 -15.13
CA GLY A 46 13.59 10.98 -15.34
C GLY A 46 12.52 11.01 -14.25
N SER A 47 11.25 10.97 -14.64
CA SER A 47 10.11 11.03 -13.72
C SER A 47 9.06 9.99 -14.11
N GLU A 48 8.70 9.15 -13.16
CA GLU A 48 7.82 8.00 -13.37
C GLU A 48 6.54 8.18 -12.58
N ARG A 49 5.39 8.02 -13.24
CA ARG A 49 4.08 8.13 -12.59
C ARG A 49 3.81 6.87 -11.78
N ILE A 50 3.32 7.05 -10.57
CA ILE A 50 2.95 5.94 -9.69
C ILE A 50 1.52 6.05 -9.21
N LEU A 51 0.88 4.89 -9.06
CA LEU A 51 -0.27 4.73 -8.17
C LEU A 51 0.25 4.28 -6.81
N PHE A 52 -0.33 4.84 -5.76
CA PHE A 52 0.13 4.65 -4.39
C PHE A 52 -1.05 4.25 -3.51
N ILE A 53 -0.85 3.16 -2.76
CA ILE A 53 -1.83 2.65 -1.80
C ILE A 53 -1.13 2.51 -0.46
N TYR A 54 -1.73 3.06 0.59
CA TYR A 54 -1.23 2.95 1.95
C TYR A 54 -2.31 2.38 2.87
N ALA A 55 -1.99 1.26 3.51
CA ALA A 55 -2.81 0.60 4.50
C ALA A 55 -2.06 0.65 5.85
N PRO A 56 -2.35 1.62 6.72
CA PRO A 56 -1.69 1.71 8.01
C PRO A 56 -2.12 0.59 8.96
N ALA A 57 -1.22 0.22 9.86
CA ALA A 57 -1.47 -0.75 10.90
C ALA A 57 -2.52 -0.26 11.90
N GLY A 58 -3.30 -1.18 12.45
CA GLY A 58 -4.26 -0.92 13.54
C GLY A 58 -5.56 -0.24 13.10
N LEU A 59 -5.77 0.00 11.80
CA LEU A 59 -7.08 0.39 11.27
C LEU A 59 -7.92 -0.84 10.91
N GLU A 60 -9.23 -0.64 10.86
CA GLU A 60 -10.21 -1.68 10.52
C GLU A 60 -9.88 -2.33 9.15
N GLY A 61 -9.86 -3.67 9.12
CA GLY A 61 -9.53 -4.45 7.93
C GLY A 61 -8.03 -4.53 7.59
N ASN A 62 -7.14 -3.87 8.35
CA ASN A 62 -5.69 -3.92 8.15
C ASN A 62 -4.99 -4.82 9.20
N SER A 63 -3.67 -4.99 9.05
CA SER A 63 -2.84 -5.68 10.05
C SER A 63 -2.74 -4.88 11.34
N ASP A 64 -2.73 -5.53 12.50
CA ASP A 64 -2.57 -4.86 13.79
C ASP A 64 -1.15 -4.30 14.02
N THR A 65 -0.16 -4.78 13.26
CA THR A 65 1.27 -4.53 13.54
C THR A 65 2.09 -4.11 12.33
N GLU A 66 1.56 -4.24 11.12
CA GLU A 66 2.30 -3.99 9.89
C GLU A 66 1.58 -2.95 9.04
N ASN A 67 2.31 -1.89 8.69
CA ASN A 67 1.87 -0.95 7.67
C ASN A 67 2.27 -1.51 6.31
N ARG A 68 1.42 -1.27 5.31
CA ARG A 68 1.69 -1.66 3.92
C ARG A 68 1.62 -0.44 3.02
N MET A 69 2.66 -0.27 2.23
CA MET A 69 2.75 0.71 1.16
C MET A 69 2.90 -0.04 -0.16
N THR A 70 2.00 0.20 -1.10
CA THR A 70 2.06 -0.38 -2.44
C THR A 70 2.33 0.72 -3.45
N ILE A 71 3.38 0.56 -4.23
CA ILE A 71 3.71 1.41 -5.37
C ILE A 71 3.45 0.60 -6.64
N LEU A 72 2.52 1.09 -7.46
CA LEU A 72 2.30 0.60 -8.82
C LEU A 72 3.00 1.56 -9.79
N ALA A 73 4.06 1.07 -10.42
CA ALA A 73 4.79 1.75 -11.48
C ALA A 73 4.57 1.02 -12.81
N TYR A 74 5.12 1.56 -13.90
CA TYR A 74 5.03 0.92 -15.22
C TYR A 74 5.58 -0.51 -15.24
N SER A 75 6.62 -0.80 -14.43
CA SER A 75 7.27 -2.11 -14.31
C SER A 75 6.44 -3.15 -13.54
N GLY A 76 5.41 -2.75 -12.79
CA GLY A 76 4.60 -3.64 -11.96
C GLY A 76 4.22 -3.03 -10.61
N ALA A 77 3.82 -3.91 -9.68
CA ALA A 77 3.37 -3.54 -8.34
C ALA A 77 4.37 -4.04 -7.28
N ILE A 78 4.94 -3.11 -6.53
CA ILE A 78 5.87 -3.37 -5.43
C ILE A 78 5.17 -3.07 -4.10
N ASN A 79 5.08 -4.05 -3.22
CA ASN A 79 4.58 -3.88 -1.86
C ASN A 79 5.76 -3.77 -0.89
N TYR A 80 5.82 -2.67 -0.17
CA TYR A 80 6.70 -2.45 0.97
C TYR A 80 5.91 -2.62 2.25
N THR A 81 6.36 -3.49 3.14
CA THR A 81 5.74 -3.75 4.44
C THR A 81 6.72 -3.42 5.54
N PHE A 82 6.27 -2.71 6.57
CA PHE A 82 7.12 -2.36 7.71
C PHE A 82 6.30 -2.27 9.00
N SER A 83 6.92 -2.66 10.10
CA SER A 83 6.28 -2.67 11.41
C SER A 83 6.58 -1.38 12.16
N TYR A 84 5.61 -0.46 12.16
CA TYR A 84 5.57 0.68 13.08
C TYR A 84 4.19 0.77 13.70
N GLN A 85 4.13 1.01 15.00
CA GLN A 85 2.89 1.37 15.66
C GLN A 85 2.51 2.81 15.24
N PRO A 86 1.22 3.14 15.15
CA PRO A 86 0.79 4.53 14.97
C PRO A 86 1.47 5.44 16.00
N GLY A 87 2.20 6.46 15.55
CA GLY A 87 2.95 7.39 16.41
C GLY A 87 4.39 6.95 16.77
N GLN A 88 4.81 5.75 16.37
CA GLN A 88 6.20 5.26 16.47
C GLN A 88 6.89 5.23 15.11
N TYR A 89 6.55 6.21 14.25
CA TYR A 89 7.21 6.35 12.97
C TYR A 89 8.71 6.62 13.16
N PRO A 90 9.56 6.13 12.24
CA PRO A 90 10.96 6.55 12.19
C PRO A 90 11.05 8.06 12.21
N ALA A 91 12.06 8.60 12.89
CA ALA A 91 12.34 10.02 12.82
C ALA A 91 12.46 10.44 11.34
N LEU A 92 11.88 11.59 10.98
CA LEU A 92 11.97 12.08 9.60
C LEU A 92 13.44 12.14 9.15
N GLY A 93 13.68 11.64 7.94
CA GLY A 93 15.00 11.50 7.34
C GLY A 93 15.79 10.27 7.77
N ALA A 94 15.34 9.50 8.77
CA ALA A 94 15.99 8.26 9.19
C ALA A 94 15.65 7.09 8.26
N TRP A 95 16.67 6.33 7.89
CA TRP A 95 16.53 5.12 7.09
C TRP A 95 16.04 3.96 7.94
N PHE A 96 15.17 3.14 7.37
CA PHE A 96 14.65 1.95 7.98
C PHE A 96 14.43 0.81 6.98
N ASN A 97 14.51 -0.42 7.48
CA ASN A 97 14.32 -1.61 6.66
C ASN A 97 12.85 -1.80 6.32
N VAL A 98 12.58 -2.17 5.06
CA VAL A 98 11.26 -2.58 4.59
C VAL A 98 11.32 -4.00 4.06
N ARG A 99 10.27 -4.78 4.32
CA ARG A 99 10.08 -6.07 3.65
C ARG A 99 9.40 -5.83 2.32
N THR A 100 9.99 -6.31 1.24
CA THR A 100 9.48 -6.06 -0.11
C THR A 100 8.91 -7.33 -0.72
N THR A 101 7.71 -7.23 -1.27
CA THR A 101 7.05 -8.30 -2.04
C THR A 101 6.59 -7.74 -3.37
N ASN A 102 7.01 -8.34 -4.48
CA ASN A 102 6.56 -7.93 -5.81
C ASN A 102 5.44 -8.83 -6.31
N VAL A 103 4.47 -8.25 -7.01
CA VAL A 103 3.36 -9.00 -7.61
C VAL A 103 3.60 -9.25 -9.10
N PHE A 104 4.42 -8.44 -9.79
CA PHE A 104 4.55 -8.51 -11.25
C PHE A 104 5.96 -8.30 -11.86
N SER A 105 7.01 -7.99 -11.09
CA SER A 105 8.36 -7.89 -11.67
C SER A 105 9.06 -9.25 -11.72
N GLY A 106 9.65 -9.61 -12.86
CA GLY A 106 10.36 -10.87 -13.03
C GLY A 106 11.52 -11.04 -12.03
N GLY A 107 11.55 -12.16 -11.29
CA GLY A 107 12.74 -12.79 -10.70
C GLY A 107 13.67 -12.01 -9.75
N TYR A 108 13.48 -10.72 -9.48
CA TYR A 108 14.42 -9.92 -8.69
C TYR A 108 14.39 -10.31 -7.20
N GLN A 109 15.57 -10.31 -6.56
CA GLN A 109 15.72 -10.42 -5.12
C GLN A 109 15.72 -9.01 -4.50
N PHE A 110 14.84 -8.76 -3.55
CA PHE A 110 14.65 -7.44 -2.93
C PHE A 110 15.32 -7.35 -1.56
N ASP A 111 16.56 -7.81 -1.48
CA ASP A 111 17.32 -7.80 -0.24
C ASP A 111 17.93 -6.42 0.02
N GLY A 112 17.84 -5.96 1.27
CA GLY A 112 18.47 -4.71 1.70
C GLY A 112 17.77 -3.43 1.23
N VAL A 113 16.51 -3.51 0.79
CA VAL A 113 15.72 -2.30 0.51
C VAL A 113 15.47 -1.54 1.80
N ILE A 114 15.83 -0.26 1.79
CA ILE A 114 15.60 0.66 2.90
C ILE A 114 14.80 1.86 2.41
N MET A 115 13.99 2.41 3.30
CA MET A 115 13.17 3.57 3.03
C MET A 115 13.44 4.64 4.08
N ARG A 116 13.26 5.90 3.72
CA ARG A 116 13.11 6.99 4.69
C ARG A 116 11.94 7.88 4.31
N LEU A 117 11.20 8.34 5.31
CA LEU A 117 10.21 9.38 5.14
C LEU A 117 10.90 10.72 5.29
N LEU A 118 10.86 11.57 4.27
CA LEU A 118 11.51 12.88 4.27
C LEU A 118 10.62 13.95 4.87
N ASP A 119 9.34 13.83 4.55
CA ASP A 119 8.29 14.67 5.05
C ASP A 119 7.02 13.84 5.02
N SER A 120 6.54 13.50 6.21
CA SER A 120 5.14 13.16 6.39
C SER A 120 4.56 14.41 7.01
N ASP A 121 4.05 15.32 6.19
CA ASP A 121 3.15 16.33 6.68
C ASP A 121 1.77 15.70 6.53
N PRO A 122 1.21 15.01 7.55
CA PRO A 122 -0.22 14.84 7.63
C PRO A 122 -0.81 16.24 7.87
N ARG A 123 -0.63 17.16 6.92
CA ARG A 123 -1.66 18.15 6.69
C ARG A 123 -2.83 17.32 6.23
N GLU A 124 -3.62 16.87 7.19
CA GLU A 124 -5.03 16.64 7.00
C GLU A 124 -5.62 17.96 6.50
N ALA A 125 -5.35 18.26 5.23
CA ALA A 125 -6.05 19.29 4.52
C ALA A 125 -7.37 18.62 4.19
N ALA A 126 -8.42 18.97 4.93
CA ALA A 126 -9.78 18.66 4.57
C ALA A 126 -10.11 19.40 3.26
N ILE A 127 -9.62 18.88 2.14
CA ILE A 127 -9.91 19.42 0.81
C ILE A 127 -11.25 18.81 0.42
N GLY A 128 -12.31 19.62 0.48
CA GLY A 128 -13.67 19.14 0.15
C GLY A 128 -14.21 18.09 1.12
N GLY A 129 -13.72 18.03 2.36
CA GLY A 129 -14.19 17.09 3.39
C GLY A 129 -13.47 15.73 3.44
N ALA A 130 -12.49 15.48 2.56
CA ALA A 130 -11.67 14.27 2.57
C ALA A 130 -10.32 14.51 3.25
N THR A 131 -9.92 13.61 4.15
CA THR A 131 -8.58 13.62 4.75
C THR A 131 -7.55 13.19 3.71
N THR A 132 -6.71 14.13 3.28
CA THR A 132 -5.62 13.91 2.32
C THR A 132 -4.28 13.89 3.05
N PHE A 133 -3.37 13.02 2.63
CA PHE A 133 -1.99 12.92 3.12
C PHE A 133 -1.01 13.19 1.97
N PHE A 134 0.01 13.98 2.26
CA PHE A 134 1.15 14.20 1.38
C PHE A 134 2.34 13.43 1.94
N LEU A 135 2.92 12.56 1.12
CA LEU A 135 4.04 11.73 1.52
C LEU A 135 5.24 12.02 0.61
N ASN A 136 6.34 12.47 1.21
CA ASN A 136 7.64 12.53 0.55
C ASN A 136 8.54 11.45 1.17
N PHE A 137 9.12 10.60 0.34
CA PHE A 137 9.94 9.49 0.78
C PHE A 137 11.12 9.27 -0.17
N GLU A 138 12.10 8.52 0.31
CA GLU A 138 13.17 7.98 -0.52
C GLU A 138 13.29 6.48 -0.28
N ILE A 139 13.64 5.75 -1.33
CA ILE A 139 13.93 4.33 -1.30
C ILE A 139 15.35 4.17 -1.82
N ASP A 140 16.18 3.46 -1.07
CA ASP A 140 17.47 2.99 -1.53
C ASP A 140 17.42 1.49 -1.79
N ASN A 141 18.27 1.05 -2.71
CA ASN A 141 18.18 -0.27 -3.35
C ASN A 141 16.81 -0.51 -4.01
N PHE A 142 16.26 0.52 -4.68
CA PHE A 142 14.96 0.43 -5.33
C PHE A 142 14.90 -0.74 -6.31
N GLU A 143 13.79 -1.48 -6.28
CA GLU A 143 13.60 -2.75 -6.98
C GLU A 143 14.68 -3.83 -6.71
N GLY A 144 15.44 -3.71 -5.63
CA GLY A 144 16.56 -4.61 -5.31
C GLY A 144 17.86 -4.27 -6.05
N PHE A 145 17.90 -3.17 -6.81
CA PHE A 145 19.12 -2.74 -7.51
C PHE A 145 20.07 -2.01 -6.55
N GLN A 146 21.24 -2.60 -6.28
CA GLN A 146 22.20 -2.03 -5.34
C GLN A 146 22.59 -0.58 -5.68
N ASN A 147 22.53 0.29 -4.68
CA ASN A 147 22.82 1.73 -4.76
C ASN A 147 21.89 2.53 -5.70
N CYS A 148 20.79 1.95 -6.17
CA CYS A 148 19.75 2.69 -6.89
C CYS A 148 18.83 3.39 -5.89
N THR A 149 18.99 4.70 -5.77
CA THR A 149 18.17 5.54 -4.90
C THR A 149 17.12 6.28 -5.72
N VAL A 150 15.89 6.35 -5.23
CA VAL A 150 14.79 7.09 -5.84
C VAL A 150 14.04 7.92 -4.81
N ARG A 151 13.57 9.10 -5.20
CA ARG A 151 12.69 9.94 -4.39
C ARG A 151 11.26 9.85 -4.87
N GLY A 152 10.35 9.54 -3.97
CA GLY A 152 8.92 9.50 -4.22
C GLY A 152 8.17 10.66 -3.58
N ARG A 153 7.15 11.14 -4.28
CA ARG A 153 6.15 12.07 -3.77
C ARG A 153 4.77 11.53 -4.11
N ALA A 154 3.92 11.33 -3.12
CA ALA A 154 2.57 10.81 -3.31
C ALA A 154 1.53 11.66 -2.56
N VAL A 155 0.35 11.75 -3.15
CA VAL A 155 -0.84 12.31 -2.52
C VAL A 155 -1.86 11.19 -2.42
N VAL A 156 -2.39 10.95 -1.22
CA VAL A 156 -3.40 9.93 -0.98
C VAL A 156 -4.56 10.47 -0.16
N ALA A 157 -5.75 9.93 -0.38
CA ALA A 157 -6.93 10.26 0.41
C ALA A 157 -7.60 8.98 0.92
N LEU A 158 -8.28 9.10 2.05
CA LEU A 158 -9.17 8.04 2.53
C LEU A 158 -10.38 7.94 1.58
N ASN A 159 -10.69 6.73 1.15
CA ASN A 159 -11.91 6.43 0.38
C ASN A 159 -12.97 5.77 1.26
#